data_AF-A0A1Y3N2Q1-F1
#
_entry.id   AF-A0A1Y3N2Q1-F1
#
_cell.length_a   1.000
_cell.length_b   1.000
_cell.length_c   1.000
_cell.angle_alpha   90.00
_cell.angle_beta   90.00
_cell.angle_gamma   90.00
#
_symmetry.space_group_name_H-M   'P 1'
#
loop_
_entity.id
_entity.type
_entity.pdbx_description
1 polymer ?
#
loop_
_entity_poly.entity_id
_entity_poly.type
_entity_poly.pdbx_seq_one_letter_code
_entity_poly.pdbx_strand_id
1 'polypeptide(L)'
;MDFPKYKNIIFEHKNVNINITECDDDDILLYMDDKNTIPACQQPRCNCKNYSSNNYTCKKGNNTNNINNEKFNICKCNSGYSGDTCDPLLELILKSTMKKKINEKDDKNISSKYLFDNSTYSNSSVRSANLTNILNAFENVNITETENDDQKNFINSFLSNNELDNQNRKDSMDNLSMSSNYKNIRNYVKHIEWKKELVGNEFIFTCKYGNTELFLTTIEDVLVVSLIFKLRKIFKFSLILKEMYVLTLTVYLWVFIGPLVDLTSQLALENFPVIKIYFCNIALIICYELMFISFYLDKFYCLITKNGNNRSKYVKFFNNQKCEEHSSYTCGCTTKQKISITNEDKILINNYFIIINDILKFKNVFTGKIELLKSTTNV
;
A
#
# COMPACT_ATOMS: atom_id res chain seq x y z
N MET A 1 21.87 38.91 37.73
CA MET A 1 23.18 38.54 38.29
C MET A 1 23.72 37.44 37.40
N ASP A 2 24.67 37.76 36.53
CA ASP A 2 25.36 36.77 35.69
C ASP A 2 26.34 36.00 36.58
N PHE A 3 26.05 34.72 36.85
CA PHE A 3 27.06 33.85 37.44
C PHE A 3 28.16 33.62 36.40
N PRO A 4 29.46 33.74 36.76
CA PRO A 4 30.53 33.43 35.84
C PRO A 4 30.39 31.98 35.38
N LYS A 5 30.30 31.78 34.06
CA LYS A 5 30.24 30.45 33.44
C LYS A 5 31.38 29.58 33.97
N TYR A 6 31.05 28.50 34.68
CA TYR A 6 32.03 27.55 35.20
C TYR A 6 32.58 26.70 34.05
N LYS A 7 33.68 27.16 33.44
CA LYS A 7 34.32 26.41 32.36
C LYS A 7 35.32 25.42 32.92
N ASN A 8 34.97 24.13 32.87
CA ASN A 8 35.84 22.97 33.13
C ASN A 8 36.57 23.00 34.47
N ILE A 9 35.84 22.74 35.56
CA ILE A 9 36.44 22.59 36.89
C ILE A 9 36.69 21.11 37.15
N ILE A 10 37.95 20.76 37.38
CA ILE A 10 38.38 19.41 37.76
C ILE A 10 38.69 19.42 39.25
N PHE A 11 37.96 18.63 40.04
CA PHE A 11 38.30 18.37 41.44
C PHE A 11 38.95 16.98 41.55
N GLU A 12 40.20 16.96 42.00
CA GLU A 12 40.93 15.72 42.28
C GLU A 12 41.03 15.53 43.79
N HIS A 13 40.30 14.55 44.35
CA HIS A 13 40.46 14.16 45.75
C HIS A 13 40.76 12.67 45.85
N LYS A 14 42.03 12.34 46.12
CA LYS A 14 42.67 11.06 46.50
C LYS A 14 42.22 9.74 45.85
N ASN A 15 40.96 9.56 45.44
CA ASN A 15 40.40 8.46 44.65
C ASN A 15 39.16 8.85 43.79
N VAL A 16 38.77 10.13 43.72
CA VAL A 16 37.61 10.59 42.92
C VAL A 16 38.00 11.81 42.08
N ASN A 17 37.79 11.69 40.77
CA ASN A 17 37.91 12.80 39.82
C ASN A 17 36.49 13.28 39.45
N ILE A 18 36.14 14.50 39.85
CA ILE A 18 34.88 15.14 39.48
C ILE A 18 35.21 16.14 38.37
N ASN A 19 34.66 15.91 37.17
CA ASN A 19 34.76 16.83 36.06
C ASN A 19 33.42 17.56 35.89
N ILE A 20 33.42 18.87 36.06
CA ILE A 20 32.25 19.73 35.83
C ILE A 20 32.42 20.38 34.46
N THR A 21 31.66 19.89 33.48
CA THR A 21 31.60 20.43 32.12
C THR A 21 30.32 21.24 31.92
N GLU A 22 30.37 22.22 31.01
CA GLU A 22 29.16 22.89 30.53
C GLU A 22 28.28 21.88 29.79
N CYS A 23 26.95 22.07 29.82
CA CYS A 23 26.06 21.29 28.98
C CYS A 23 26.32 21.61 27.51
N ASP A 24 26.17 20.62 26.64
CA ASP A 24 26.12 20.86 25.21
C ASP A 24 24.95 21.78 24.86
N ASP A 25 25.06 22.53 23.76
CA ASP A 25 24.02 23.48 23.32
C ASP A 25 22.64 22.81 23.12
N ASP A 26 22.63 21.50 22.85
CA ASP A 26 21.42 20.71 22.62
C ASP A 26 20.86 20.05 23.90
N ASP A 27 21.59 20.08 25.02
CA ASP A 27 21.20 19.48 26.29
C ASP A 27 20.25 20.37 27.12
N ILE A 28 19.43 19.73 27.95
CA ILE A 28 18.53 20.40 28.89
C ILE A 28 19.19 20.45 30.27
N LEU A 29 19.47 21.65 30.74
CA LEU A 29 19.91 21.92 32.12
C LEU A 29 18.72 21.74 33.07
N LEU A 30 18.78 20.75 33.95
CA LEU A 30 17.77 20.48 34.98
C LEU A 30 18.33 20.74 36.37
N TYR A 31 17.51 21.30 37.25
CA TYR A 31 17.81 21.41 38.67
C TYR A 31 17.09 20.27 39.39
N MET A 32 17.84 19.35 39.97
CA MET A 32 17.25 18.26 40.75
C MET A 32 16.82 18.82 42.13
N ASP A 33 15.50 18.76 42.38
CA ASP A 33 14.79 19.14 43.60
C ASP A 33 14.67 20.63 43.96
N ASP A 34 13.59 20.97 44.67
CA ASP A 34 13.30 22.29 45.26
C ASP A 34 14.39 22.77 46.24
N LYS A 35 15.35 21.90 46.58
CA LYS A 35 16.50 22.18 47.47
C LYS A 35 17.82 22.44 46.72
N ASN A 36 17.76 22.65 45.41
CA ASN A 36 18.60 23.59 44.69
C ASN A 36 20.11 23.45 44.95
N THR A 37 20.77 22.37 44.50
CA THR A 37 22.24 22.31 44.71
C THR A 37 23.10 21.80 43.56
N ILE A 38 22.61 21.02 42.60
CA ILE A 38 23.47 20.59 41.47
C ILE A 38 22.67 20.58 40.17
N PRO A 39 23.00 21.45 39.19
CA PRO A 39 22.41 21.34 37.86
C PRO A 39 22.96 20.10 37.15
N ALA A 40 22.10 19.39 36.42
CA ALA A 40 22.45 18.23 35.61
C ALA A 40 22.04 18.47 34.16
N CYS A 41 22.93 18.11 33.22
CA CYS A 41 22.60 18.10 31.79
C CYS A 41 21.86 16.80 31.47
N GLN A 42 20.74 16.90 30.76
CA GLN A 42 20.04 15.74 30.22
C GLN A 42 19.76 15.91 28.75
N GLN A 43 19.97 14.84 27.99
CA GLN A 43 19.55 14.79 26.60
C GLN A 43 18.03 14.97 26.48
N PRO A 44 17.56 15.74 25.49
CA PRO A 44 16.14 15.99 25.29
C PRO A 44 15.43 14.68 24.90
N ARG A 45 14.23 14.48 25.46
CA ARG A 45 13.32 13.39 25.07
C ARG A 45 12.34 13.89 24.02
N CYS A 46 12.24 13.20 22.89
CA CYS A 46 11.30 13.53 21.82
C CYS A 46 10.43 12.32 21.45
N ASN A 47 9.17 12.55 21.09
CA ASN A 47 8.29 11.54 20.52
C ASN A 47 8.38 11.52 18.99
N CYS A 48 9.45 10.93 18.46
CA CYS A 48 9.71 10.87 17.02
C CYS A 48 9.20 9.57 16.37
N LYS A 49 8.06 9.02 16.80
CA LYS A 49 7.54 7.72 16.33
C LYS A 49 7.37 7.59 14.81
N ASN A 50 7.22 8.70 14.11
CA ASN A 50 7.04 8.73 12.66
C ASN A 50 8.37 8.80 11.88
N TYR A 51 9.50 8.85 12.58
CA TYR A 51 10.82 9.00 11.98
C TYR A 51 11.63 7.71 12.11
N SER A 52 12.40 7.36 11.08
CA SER A 52 13.40 6.29 11.18
C SER A 52 14.48 6.69 12.19
N SER A 53 14.86 5.80 13.10
CA SER A 53 15.72 6.07 14.27
C SER A 53 17.07 6.70 13.96
N ASN A 54 17.52 6.65 12.70
CA ASN A 54 18.83 7.14 12.28
C ASN A 54 18.77 8.48 11.51
N ASN A 55 17.57 8.99 11.21
CA ASN A 55 17.39 10.14 10.31
C ASN A 55 17.14 11.46 11.06
N TYR A 56 17.05 11.43 12.38
CA TYR A 56 16.76 12.61 13.20
C TYR A 56 17.65 12.69 14.43
N THR A 57 17.77 13.89 14.97
CA THR A 57 18.33 14.19 16.28
C THR A 57 17.29 14.95 17.09
N CYS A 58 17.09 14.58 18.35
CA CYS A 58 16.20 15.33 19.25
C CYS A 58 16.93 16.58 19.74
N LYS A 59 16.33 17.76 19.58
CA LYS A 59 16.88 19.02 20.06
C LYS A 59 15.96 19.65 21.10
N LYS A 60 16.56 20.35 22.07
CA LYS A 60 15.86 21.20 23.02
C LYS A 60 15.04 22.26 22.25
N GLY A 61 13.75 22.37 22.54
CA GLY A 61 12.91 23.44 21.96
C GLY A 61 13.09 24.78 22.66
N ASN A 62 12.46 25.84 22.13
CA ASN A 62 12.54 27.22 22.64
C ASN A 62 11.84 27.44 24.01
N ASN A 63 11.55 26.40 24.78
CA ASN A 63 10.87 26.56 26.06
C ASN A 63 11.86 27.04 27.14
N THR A 64 11.54 28.17 27.76
CA THR A 64 12.32 28.77 28.86
C THR A 64 12.29 27.97 30.15
N ASN A 65 11.33 27.05 30.29
CA ASN A 65 11.03 26.42 31.58
C ASN A 65 11.95 25.25 31.95
N ASN A 66 12.97 24.93 31.14
CA ASN A 66 13.91 23.83 31.40
C ASN A 66 13.20 22.51 31.78
N ILE A 67 12.09 22.17 31.10
CA ILE A 67 11.35 20.92 31.33
C ILE A 67 11.71 19.92 30.23
N ASN A 68 12.25 18.76 30.60
CA ASN A 68 12.53 17.68 29.66
C ASN A 68 11.25 16.86 29.37
N ASN A 69 10.38 17.40 28.50
CA ASN A 69 9.13 16.77 28.11
C ASN A 69 9.03 16.67 26.58
N GLU A 70 8.56 15.52 26.10
CA GLU A 70 8.40 15.22 24.67
C GLU A 70 7.59 16.26 23.90
N LYS A 71 6.68 16.98 24.56
CA LYS A 71 5.86 18.03 23.93
C LYS A 71 6.63 19.31 23.62
N PHE A 72 7.75 19.56 24.29
CA PHE A 72 8.50 20.81 24.19
C PHE A 72 9.82 20.66 23.43
N ASN A 73 10.23 19.43 23.10
CA ASN A 73 11.43 19.15 22.34
C ASN A 73 11.08 18.85 20.87
N ILE A 74 12.03 19.09 19.97
CA ILE A 74 11.79 19.04 18.52
C ILE A 74 12.66 17.95 17.89
N CYS A 75 12.05 17.08 17.09
CA CYS A 75 12.77 16.16 16.21
C CYS A 75 13.33 16.97 15.02
N LYS A 76 14.65 17.11 14.92
CA LYS A 76 15.29 17.78 13.77
C LYS A 76 15.91 16.74 12.85
N CYS A 77 15.62 16.82 11.56
CA CYS A 77 16.22 15.93 10.56
C CYS A 77 17.73 16.13 10.47
N ASN A 78 18.45 15.02 10.33
CA ASN A 78 19.88 15.03 10.04
C ASN A 78 20.13 15.59 8.64
N SER A 79 21.36 16.06 8.37
CA SER A 79 21.72 16.59 7.06
C SER A 79 21.45 15.57 5.94
N GLY A 80 20.76 15.99 4.87
CA GLY A 80 20.32 15.12 3.78
C GLY A 80 18.87 14.62 3.88
N TYR A 81 18.17 14.91 4.98
CA TYR A 81 16.77 14.55 5.21
C TYR A 81 15.92 15.80 5.45
N SER A 82 14.65 15.77 5.05
CA SER A 82 13.71 16.87 5.32
C SER A 82 12.25 16.41 5.42
N GLY A 83 11.36 17.32 5.83
CA GLY A 83 9.94 17.06 6.02
C GLY A 83 9.58 16.42 7.37
N ASP A 84 8.29 16.19 7.59
CA ASP A 84 7.72 15.72 8.86
C ASP A 84 8.04 14.23 9.19
N THR A 85 8.67 13.53 8.24
CA THR A 85 9.11 12.13 8.38
C THR A 85 10.62 11.98 8.26
N CYS A 86 11.37 13.06 8.02
CA CYS A 86 12.79 13.04 7.64
C CYS A 86 13.07 12.03 6.51
N ASP A 87 12.31 12.14 5.43
CA ASP A 87 12.56 11.38 4.20
C ASP A 87 13.83 11.92 3.53
N PRO A 88 14.55 11.10 2.74
CA PRO A 88 15.66 11.57 1.93
C PRO A 88 15.22 12.73 1.03
N LEU A 89 16.00 13.82 1.00
CA LEU A 89 15.68 15.03 0.22
C LEU A 89 15.40 14.70 -1.27
N LEU A 90 16.11 13.71 -1.81
CA LEU A 90 15.94 13.22 -3.18
C LEU A 90 14.52 12.68 -3.44
N GLU A 91 13.94 12.01 -2.45
CA GLU A 91 12.60 11.43 -2.56
C GLU A 91 11.52 12.52 -2.57
N LEU A 92 11.71 13.60 -1.82
CA LEU A 92 10.82 14.76 -1.82
C LEU A 92 10.91 15.57 -3.13
N ILE A 93 12.10 15.69 -3.71
CA ILE A 93 12.28 16.30 -5.04
C ILE A 93 11.58 15.46 -6.11
N LEU A 94 11.67 14.13 -6.04
CA LEU A 94 10.97 13.23 -6.97
C LEU A 94 9.44 13.29 -6.79
N LYS A 95 8.94 13.26 -5.55
CA LYS A 95 7.49 13.37 -5.27
C LYS A 95 6.92 14.72 -5.73
N SER A 96 7.64 15.83 -5.50
CA SER A 96 7.19 17.16 -5.93
C SER A 96 7.20 17.35 -7.45
N THR A 97 8.22 16.84 -8.14
CA THR A 97 8.26 16.86 -9.62
C THR A 97 7.19 15.97 -10.26
N MET A 98 6.87 14.83 -9.66
CA MET A 98 5.75 13.99 -10.12
C MET A 98 4.39 14.68 -9.91
N LYS A 99 4.17 15.33 -8.76
CA LYS A 99 2.91 16.03 -8.47
C LYS A 99 2.68 17.23 -9.40
N LYS A 100 3.74 17.98 -9.75
CA LYS A 100 3.65 19.09 -10.71
C LYS A 100 3.25 18.62 -12.12
N LYS A 101 3.78 17.48 -12.57
CA LYS A 101 3.41 16.88 -13.87
C LYS A 101 1.97 16.37 -13.92
N ILE A 102 1.40 15.97 -12.79
CA ILE A 102 -0.02 15.55 -12.71
C ILE A 102 -0.93 16.76 -12.86
N ASN A 103 -0.65 17.85 -12.13
CA ASN A 103 -1.46 19.07 -12.21
C ASN A 103 -1.38 19.73 -13.61
N GLU A 104 -0.22 19.71 -14.27
CA GLU A 104 -0.08 20.22 -15.65
C GLU A 104 -0.82 19.36 -16.70
N LYS A 105 -1.13 18.09 -16.40
CA LYS A 105 -1.96 17.22 -17.25
C LYS A 105 -3.44 17.47 -17.06
N ASP A 106 -3.87 17.80 -15.86
CA ASP A 106 -5.29 18.07 -15.56
C ASP A 106 -5.75 19.40 -16.19
N ASP A 107 -4.88 20.42 -16.26
CA ASP A 107 -5.18 21.68 -16.95
C ASP A 107 -5.26 21.53 -18.49
N LYS A 108 -4.60 20.53 -19.08
CA LYS A 108 -4.68 20.25 -20.53
C LYS A 108 -5.90 19.38 -20.92
N ASN A 109 -6.48 18.64 -19.98
CA ASN A 109 -7.62 17.74 -20.26
C ASN A 109 -9.00 18.40 -20.12
N ILE A 110 -9.09 19.66 -19.69
CA ILE A 110 -10.36 20.41 -19.68
C ILE A 110 -10.69 21.03 -21.07
N SER A 111 -9.73 21.12 -22.00
CA SER A 111 -9.93 21.75 -23.33
C SER A 111 -10.27 20.79 -24.48
N SER A 112 -10.47 19.49 -24.25
CA SER A 112 -10.77 18.54 -25.33
C SER A 112 -11.85 17.52 -24.95
N LYS A 113 -13.08 18.00 -24.79
CA LYS A 113 -14.24 17.12 -24.67
C LYS A 113 -15.44 17.74 -25.35
N TYR A 114 -15.57 17.53 -26.66
CA TYR A 114 -16.83 17.30 -27.39
C TYR A 114 -16.50 16.96 -28.84
N LEU A 115 -16.77 15.70 -29.23
CA LEU A 115 -17.37 15.29 -30.52
C LEU A 115 -17.04 13.82 -30.78
N PHE A 116 -18.03 12.95 -30.62
CA PHE A 116 -18.44 12.03 -31.68
C PHE A 116 -19.84 11.53 -31.35
N ASP A 117 -20.79 11.80 -32.24
CA ASP A 117 -21.72 10.74 -32.68
C ASP A 117 -22.38 11.06 -34.02
N ASN A 118 -22.55 9.97 -34.77
CA ASN A 118 -23.57 9.65 -35.77
C ASN A 118 -23.30 9.85 -37.27
N SER A 119 -23.23 8.67 -37.90
CA SER A 119 -23.54 8.34 -39.29
C SER A 119 -25.01 8.59 -39.64
N THR A 120 -25.31 9.18 -40.80
CA THR A 120 -26.32 8.68 -41.77
C THR A 120 -26.36 9.53 -43.06
N TYR A 121 -26.39 8.82 -44.19
CA TYR A 121 -27.03 9.09 -45.49
C TYR A 121 -27.22 10.52 -46.07
N SER A 122 -26.82 10.63 -47.35
CA SER A 122 -27.45 11.32 -48.50
C SER A 122 -27.20 12.82 -48.79
N ASN A 123 -26.70 13.03 -50.03
CA ASN A 123 -26.87 14.14 -51.00
C ASN A 123 -27.28 15.55 -50.52
N SER A 124 -26.43 16.54 -50.83
CA SER A 124 -26.67 17.63 -51.80
C SER A 124 -25.94 18.94 -51.43
N SER A 125 -25.15 19.41 -52.41
CA SER A 125 -24.90 20.78 -52.88
C SER A 125 -24.90 21.99 -51.91
N VAL A 126 -23.81 22.77 -52.03
CA VAL A 126 -23.74 24.25 -52.00
C VAL A 126 -23.82 24.94 -50.63
N ARG A 127 -22.66 25.25 -50.04
CA ARG A 127 -22.17 26.64 -49.91
C ARG A 127 -20.76 26.73 -49.33
N SER A 128 -19.96 27.52 -50.03
CA SER A 128 -18.59 27.94 -49.78
C SER A 128 -18.46 29.00 -48.68
N ALA A 129 -17.20 29.13 -48.22
CA ALA A 129 -16.56 30.31 -47.62
C ALA A 129 -16.62 30.43 -46.09
N ASN A 130 -15.54 29.98 -45.41
CA ASN A 130 -14.79 30.75 -44.40
C ASN A 130 -13.61 30.02 -43.72
N LEU A 131 -13.09 28.92 -44.28
CA LEU A 131 -12.02 28.15 -43.60
C LEU A 131 -10.58 28.59 -43.94
N THR A 132 -10.40 29.52 -44.89
CA THR A 132 -9.06 29.91 -45.36
C THR A 132 -8.40 31.02 -44.53
N ASN A 133 -9.16 31.73 -43.68
CA ASN A 133 -8.63 32.85 -42.88
C ASN A 133 -8.16 32.47 -41.46
N ILE A 134 -8.34 31.22 -41.03
CA ILE A 134 -7.90 30.75 -39.69
C ILE A 134 -6.56 30.00 -39.77
N LEU A 135 -6.21 29.46 -40.94
CA LEU A 135 -4.94 28.73 -41.15
C LEU A 135 -3.72 29.65 -41.31
N ASN A 136 -3.91 30.94 -41.63
CA ASN A 136 -2.81 31.91 -41.75
C ASN A 136 -2.44 32.62 -40.43
N ALA A 137 -3.08 32.26 -39.31
CA ALA A 137 -2.83 32.90 -38.00
C ALA A 137 -1.84 32.13 -37.10
N PHE A 138 -1.31 30.99 -37.54
CA PHE A 138 -0.42 30.14 -36.71
C PHE A 138 0.98 29.91 -37.29
N GLU A 139 1.36 30.60 -38.37
CA GLU A 139 2.68 30.41 -39.01
C GLU A 139 3.74 31.46 -38.64
N ASN A 140 3.49 32.32 -37.64
CA ASN A 140 4.48 33.30 -37.20
C ASN A 140 4.52 33.43 -35.67
N VAL A 141 5.24 32.52 -35.00
CA VAL A 141 5.83 32.81 -33.69
C VAL A 141 7.30 32.38 -33.72
N ASN A 142 8.15 33.32 -34.17
CA ASN A 142 9.58 33.29 -33.90
C ASN A 142 9.80 33.51 -32.40
N ILE A 143 10.36 32.52 -31.71
CA ILE A 143 10.93 32.71 -30.38
C ILE A 143 12.42 32.99 -30.57
N THR A 144 12.79 34.25 -30.35
CA THR A 144 14.17 34.70 -30.25
C THR A 144 14.80 34.16 -28.96
N GLU A 145 15.94 33.50 -29.10
CA GLU A 145 16.86 33.17 -28.02
C GLU A 145 17.45 34.46 -27.42
N THR A 146 17.33 34.60 -26.10
CA THR A 146 18.23 35.42 -25.29
C THR A 146 18.72 34.56 -24.14
N GLU A 147 19.86 33.88 -24.33
CA GLU A 147 20.64 33.31 -23.24
C GLU A 147 21.23 34.46 -22.39
N ASN A 148 21.00 34.41 -21.09
CA ASN A 148 21.59 35.33 -20.13
C ASN A 148 22.80 34.62 -19.47
N ASP A 149 24.02 35.12 -19.73
CA ASP A 149 25.29 34.49 -19.33
C ASP A 149 25.42 34.25 -17.81
N ASP A 150 24.66 35.00 -17.00
CA ASP A 150 24.62 34.83 -15.55
C ASP A 150 23.92 33.53 -15.09
N GLN A 151 22.95 33.02 -15.84
CA GLN A 151 22.30 31.72 -15.54
C GLN A 151 23.20 30.54 -15.89
N LYS A 152 24.01 30.67 -16.94
CA LYS A 152 24.98 29.66 -17.38
C LYS A 152 26.10 29.48 -16.34
N ASN A 153 26.56 30.58 -15.75
CA ASN A 153 27.58 30.57 -14.71
C ASN A 153 27.07 30.02 -13.36
N PHE A 154 25.81 30.25 -13.01
CA PHE A 154 25.20 29.66 -11.81
C PHE A 154 25.01 28.14 -11.95
N ILE A 155 24.56 27.67 -13.12
CA ILE A 155 24.38 26.23 -13.38
C ILE A 155 25.73 25.51 -13.40
N ASN A 156 26.76 26.11 -13.99
CA ASN A 156 28.10 25.50 -14.03
C ASN A 156 28.77 25.44 -12.65
N SER A 157 28.58 26.44 -11.78
CA SER A 157 29.10 26.38 -10.40
C SER A 157 28.36 25.32 -9.57
N PHE A 158 27.05 25.18 -9.76
CA PHE A 158 26.23 24.16 -9.08
C PHE A 158 26.57 22.73 -9.53
N LEU A 159 26.92 22.52 -10.80
CA LEU A 159 27.35 21.21 -11.31
C LEU A 159 28.75 20.83 -10.79
N SER A 160 29.69 21.78 -10.74
CA SER A 160 31.06 21.52 -10.25
C SER A 160 31.13 21.13 -8.77
N ASN A 161 30.26 21.72 -7.93
CA ASN A 161 30.21 21.42 -6.49
C ASN A 161 29.54 20.06 -6.21
N ASN A 162 28.65 19.59 -7.08
CA ASN A 162 28.00 18.29 -6.94
C ASN A 162 28.86 17.11 -7.41
N GLU A 163 29.85 17.32 -8.28
CA GLU A 163 30.77 16.26 -8.68
C GLU A 163 31.78 15.91 -7.57
N LEU A 164 32.26 16.91 -6.82
CA LEU A 164 33.20 16.70 -5.72
C LEU A 164 32.54 15.99 -4.51
N ASP A 165 31.28 16.32 -4.21
CA ASP A 165 30.51 15.66 -3.14
C ASP A 165 30.05 14.25 -3.51
N ASN A 166 29.84 13.97 -4.81
CA ASN A 166 29.51 12.63 -5.29
C ASN A 166 30.72 11.69 -5.29
N GLN A 167 31.93 12.20 -5.54
CA GLN A 167 33.16 11.41 -5.47
C GLN A 167 33.43 10.95 -4.02
N ASN A 168 33.32 11.87 -3.06
CA ASN A 168 33.55 11.58 -1.63
C ASN A 168 32.46 10.66 -1.02
N ARG A 169 31.23 10.70 -1.53
CA ARG A 169 30.16 9.75 -1.12
C ARG A 169 30.36 8.34 -1.68
N LYS A 170 30.95 8.20 -2.87
CA LYS A 170 31.22 6.89 -3.49
C LYS A 170 32.24 6.11 -2.68
N ASP A 171 33.29 6.80 -2.22
CA ASP A 171 34.38 6.19 -1.43
C ASP A 171 33.96 5.89 0.03
N SER A 172 32.96 6.60 0.55
CA SER A 172 32.37 6.34 1.87
C SER A 172 31.38 5.17 1.88
N MET A 173 30.62 4.97 0.79
CA MET A 173 29.64 3.88 0.70
C MET A 173 30.27 2.50 0.46
N ASP A 174 31.47 2.44 -0.12
CA ASP A 174 32.18 1.19 -0.38
C ASP A 174 32.85 0.59 0.89
N ASN A 175 32.90 1.33 2.00
CA ASN A 175 33.50 0.90 3.27
C ASN A 175 32.51 0.49 4.37
N LEU A 176 31.20 0.63 4.15
CA LEU A 176 30.22 0.00 5.03
C LEU A 176 30.05 -1.46 4.61
N SER A 177 30.32 -2.39 5.53
CA SER A 177 30.13 -3.82 5.39
C SER A 177 28.66 -4.15 5.13
N MET A 178 28.23 -3.95 3.89
CA MET A 178 26.91 -4.30 3.40
C MET A 178 26.79 -5.81 3.52
N SER A 179 25.85 -6.25 4.37
CA SER A 179 25.52 -7.66 4.62
C SER A 179 25.56 -8.49 3.33
N SER A 180 26.12 -9.70 3.39
CA SER A 180 26.32 -10.58 2.23
C SER A 180 25.05 -10.78 1.39
N ASN A 181 23.86 -10.67 2.01
CA ASN A 181 22.57 -10.71 1.31
C ASN A 181 22.37 -9.55 0.32
N TYR A 182 22.86 -8.35 0.61
CA TYR A 182 22.73 -7.20 -0.30
C TYR A 182 23.65 -7.31 -1.52
N LYS A 183 24.84 -7.91 -1.37
CA LYS A 183 25.72 -8.22 -2.52
C LYS A 183 25.08 -9.22 -3.48
N ASN A 184 24.38 -10.23 -2.94
CA ASN A 184 23.65 -11.20 -3.77
C ASN A 184 22.49 -10.57 -4.53
N ILE A 185 21.70 -9.71 -3.89
CA ILE A 185 20.58 -9.00 -4.55
C ILE A 185 21.11 -8.04 -5.63
N ARG A 186 22.20 -7.30 -5.37
CA ARG A 186 22.79 -6.37 -6.34
C ARG A 186 23.33 -7.09 -7.57
N ASN A 187 23.94 -8.27 -7.39
CA ASN A 187 24.38 -9.12 -8.50
C ASN A 187 23.20 -9.68 -9.30
N TYR A 188 22.08 -10.01 -8.65
CA TYR A 188 20.86 -10.45 -9.33
C TYR A 188 20.25 -9.32 -10.20
N VAL A 189 20.22 -8.09 -9.68
CA VAL A 189 19.67 -6.92 -10.40
C VAL A 189 20.54 -6.51 -11.60
N LYS A 190 21.87 -6.72 -11.54
CA LYS A 190 22.79 -6.40 -12.65
C LYS A 190 22.58 -7.22 -13.92
N HIS A 191 21.88 -8.36 -13.84
CA HIS A 191 21.58 -9.23 -14.99
C HIS A 191 20.20 -9.00 -15.61
N ILE A 192 19.49 -7.94 -15.20
CA ILE A 192 18.25 -7.55 -15.86
C ILE A 192 18.58 -6.75 -17.12
N GLU A 193 18.64 -7.45 -18.26
CA GLU A 193 18.73 -6.81 -19.58
C GLU A 193 17.42 -6.09 -19.89
N TRP A 194 17.43 -4.76 -19.79
CA TRP A 194 16.33 -3.92 -20.22
C TRP A 194 16.34 -3.81 -21.75
N LYS A 195 15.28 -4.27 -22.40
CA LYS A 195 15.06 -3.93 -23.80
C LYS A 195 14.31 -2.60 -23.88
N LYS A 196 14.78 -1.71 -24.75
CA LYS A 196 14.04 -0.50 -25.11
C LYS A 196 13.30 -0.79 -26.40
N GLU A 197 11.98 -0.64 -26.36
CA GLU A 197 11.14 -0.75 -27.54
C GLU A 197 10.53 0.62 -27.82
N LEU A 198 10.56 1.05 -29.08
CA LEU A 198 9.98 2.32 -29.49
C LEU A 198 8.49 2.08 -29.79
N VAL A 199 7.59 2.66 -29.00
CA VAL A 199 6.14 2.54 -29.20
C VAL A 199 5.59 3.94 -29.43
N GLY A 200 5.29 4.28 -30.68
CA GLY A 200 5.02 5.66 -31.08
C GLY A 200 6.28 6.53 -30.97
N ASN A 201 6.20 7.64 -30.22
CA ASN A 201 7.32 8.57 -30.00
C ASN A 201 8.02 8.39 -28.63
N GLU A 202 7.62 7.39 -27.84
CA GLU A 202 8.18 7.14 -26.50
C GLU A 202 8.92 5.80 -26.45
N PHE A 203 10.03 5.78 -25.71
CA PHE A 203 10.75 4.55 -25.40
C PHE A 203 10.14 3.91 -24.16
N ILE A 204 9.67 2.67 -24.33
CA ILE A 204 9.12 1.88 -23.24
C ILE A 204 10.16 0.82 -22.87
N PHE A 205 10.43 0.71 -21.57
CA PHE A 205 11.29 -0.34 -21.04
C PHE A 205 10.47 -1.63 -20.92
N THR A 206 10.80 -2.63 -21.74
CA THR A 206 10.22 -3.96 -21.63
C THR A 206 11.18 -4.89 -20.89
N CYS A 207 10.64 -5.63 -19.91
CA CYS A 207 11.42 -6.62 -19.19
C CYS A 207 11.46 -7.91 -20.00
N LYS A 208 12.65 -8.44 -20.27
CA LYS A 208 12.86 -9.70 -21.01
C LYS A 208 12.33 -10.93 -20.25
N TYR A 209 12.03 -10.80 -18.96
CA TYR A 209 11.64 -11.89 -18.06
C TYR A 209 10.12 -12.17 -18.03
N GLY A 210 9.44 -12.16 -19.18
CA GLY A 210 8.03 -12.60 -19.24
C GLY A 210 7.82 -14.06 -18.77
N ASN A 211 8.87 -14.89 -18.86
CA ASN A 211 8.79 -16.30 -18.48
C ASN A 211 8.60 -16.53 -16.96
N THR A 212 9.12 -15.64 -16.11
CA THR A 212 8.92 -15.78 -14.65
C THR A 212 7.50 -15.47 -14.24
N GLU A 213 6.84 -14.54 -14.92
CA GLU A 213 5.43 -14.21 -14.67
C GLU A 213 4.55 -15.41 -15.03
N LEU A 214 4.73 -15.98 -16.22
CA LEU A 214 4.00 -17.16 -16.66
C LEU A 214 4.21 -18.36 -15.73
N PHE A 215 5.43 -18.56 -15.21
CA PHE A 215 5.71 -19.60 -14.23
C PHE A 215 4.97 -19.37 -12.90
N LEU A 216 4.95 -18.14 -12.38
CA LEU A 216 4.25 -17.81 -11.14
C LEU A 216 2.73 -17.98 -11.30
N THR A 217 2.16 -17.51 -12.42
CA THR A 217 0.73 -17.70 -12.73
C THR A 217 0.39 -19.18 -12.82
N THR A 218 1.24 -20.00 -13.43
CA THR A 218 1.04 -21.45 -13.49
C THR A 218 1.02 -22.10 -12.10
N ILE A 219 1.92 -21.69 -11.20
CA ILE A 219 1.92 -22.18 -9.81
C ILE A 219 0.64 -21.78 -9.09
N GLU A 220 0.23 -20.52 -9.25
CA GLU A 220 -1.01 -19.99 -8.67
C GLU A 220 -2.21 -20.82 -9.14
N ASP A 221 -2.35 -21.05 -10.44
CA ASP A 221 -3.43 -21.85 -11.02
C ASP A 221 -3.46 -23.28 -10.44
N VAL A 222 -2.30 -23.93 -10.30
CA VAL A 222 -2.20 -25.27 -9.69
C VAL A 222 -2.69 -25.25 -8.23
N LEU A 223 -2.33 -24.22 -7.46
CA LEU A 223 -2.79 -24.07 -6.08
C LEU A 223 -4.30 -23.83 -5.99
N VAL A 224 -4.86 -22.99 -6.87
CA VAL A 224 -6.31 -22.70 -6.88
C VAL A 224 -7.10 -23.93 -7.34
N VAL A 225 -6.63 -24.66 -8.35
CA VAL A 225 -7.23 -25.94 -8.78
C VAL A 225 -7.21 -26.98 -7.65
N SER A 226 -6.10 -27.09 -6.92
CA SER A 226 -6.01 -27.94 -5.72
C SER A 226 -7.05 -27.55 -4.65
N LEU A 227 -7.30 -26.25 -4.49
CA LEU A 227 -8.31 -25.72 -3.58
C LEU A 227 -9.74 -26.10 -4.02
N ILE A 228 -10.05 -26.08 -5.31
CA ILE A 228 -11.34 -26.58 -5.85
C ILE A 228 -11.56 -28.05 -5.48
N PHE A 229 -10.54 -28.91 -5.62
CA PHE A 229 -10.65 -30.32 -5.25
C PHE A 229 -10.94 -30.51 -3.76
N LYS A 230 -10.36 -29.68 -2.89
CA LYS A 230 -10.66 -29.68 -1.45
C LYS A 230 -12.08 -29.18 -1.17
N LEU A 231 -12.50 -28.08 -1.79
CA LEU A 231 -13.85 -27.53 -1.65
C LEU A 231 -14.92 -28.53 -2.08
N ARG A 232 -14.68 -29.31 -3.14
CA ARG A 232 -15.60 -30.36 -3.59
C ARG A 232 -15.88 -31.41 -2.51
N LYS A 233 -14.93 -31.71 -1.62
CA LYS A 233 -15.14 -32.64 -0.51
C LYS A 233 -16.09 -32.06 0.55
N ILE A 234 -16.08 -30.73 0.74
CA ILE A 234 -16.93 -30.04 1.73
C ILE A 234 -18.41 -30.17 1.35
N PHE A 235 -18.72 -30.21 0.06
CA PHE A 235 -20.10 -30.38 -0.41
C PHE A 235 -20.71 -31.76 -0.16
N LYS A 236 -19.94 -32.71 0.39
CA LYS A 236 -20.46 -34.01 0.81
C LYS A 236 -21.05 -34.00 2.23
N PHE A 237 -20.78 -32.97 3.02
CA PHE A 237 -21.32 -32.86 4.37
C PHE A 237 -22.79 -32.42 4.34
N SER A 238 -23.58 -32.90 5.31
CA SER A 238 -25.01 -32.63 5.37
C SER A 238 -25.32 -31.19 5.77
N LEU A 239 -24.46 -30.60 6.59
CA LEU A 239 -24.58 -29.23 7.08
C LEU A 239 -23.46 -28.37 6.50
N ILE A 240 -23.83 -27.47 5.59
CA ILE A 240 -22.87 -26.58 4.92
C ILE A 240 -23.30 -25.13 5.14
N LEU A 241 -22.34 -24.31 5.55
CA LEU A 241 -22.53 -22.87 5.62
C LEU A 241 -22.76 -22.30 4.21
N LYS A 242 -23.78 -21.48 4.05
CA LYS A 242 -24.14 -20.83 2.78
C LYS A 242 -22.95 -20.03 2.21
N GLU A 243 -22.12 -19.47 3.09
CA GLU A 243 -20.89 -18.78 2.74
C GLU A 243 -19.90 -19.67 1.98
N MET A 244 -19.84 -20.97 2.29
CA MET A 244 -18.95 -21.91 1.59
C MET A 244 -19.38 -22.10 0.14
N TYR A 245 -20.68 -21.97 -0.16
CA TYR A 245 -21.18 -21.99 -1.53
C TYR A 245 -20.72 -20.75 -2.31
N VAL A 246 -20.88 -19.57 -1.70
CA VAL A 246 -20.44 -18.30 -2.31
C VAL A 246 -18.93 -18.32 -2.53
N LEU A 247 -18.16 -18.73 -1.53
CA LEU A 247 -16.70 -18.88 -1.65
C LEU A 247 -16.31 -19.83 -2.78
N THR A 248 -17.01 -20.95 -2.92
CA THR A 248 -16.75 -21.90 -4.00
C THR A 248 -17.04 -21.29 -5.37
N LEU A 249 -18.15 -20.56 -5.51
CA LEU A 249 -18.47 -19.84 -6.75
C LEU A 249 -17.38 -18.80 -7.07
N THR A 250 -16.91 -18.06 -6.07
CA THR A 250 -15.80 -17.09 -6.23
C THR A 250 -14.51 -17.77 -6.71
N VAL A 251 -14.15 -18.92 -6.13
CA VAL A 251 -12.97 -19.68 -6.56
C VAL A 251 -13.13 -20.20 -7.99
N TYR A 252 -14.32 -20.68 -8.39
CA TYR A 252 -14.58 -21.05 -9.78
C TYR A 252 -14.41 -19.85 -10.71
N LEU A 253 -14.99 -18.69 -10.39
CA LEU A 253 -14.84 -17.48 -11.19
C LEU A 253 -13.36 -17.08 -11.33
N TRP A 254 -12.56 -17.19 -10.28
CA TRP A 254 -11.12 -16.92 -10.35
C TRP A 254 -10.42 -17.86 -11.35
N VAL A 255 -10.62 -19.18 -11.22
CA VAL A 255 -9.98 -20.17 -12.09
C VAL A 255 -10.37 -20.02 -13.56
N PHE A 256 -11.58 -19.54 -13.85
CA PHE A 256 -12.00 -19.36 -15.24
C PHE A 256 -11.64 -17.99 -15.80
N ILE A 257 -11.80 -16.91 -15.02
CA ILE A 257 -11.63 -15.55 -15.56
C ILE A 257 -10.15 -15.19 -15.69
N GLY A 258 -9.28 -15.56 -14.74
CA GLY A 258 -7.85 -15.24 -14.80
C GLY A 258 -7.20 -15.72 -16.11
N PRO A 259 -7.18 -17.04 -16.37
CA PRO A 259 -6.63 -17.60 -17.60
C PRO A 259 -7.30 -17.07 -18.87
N LEU A 260 -8.59 -16.73 -18.82
CA LEU A 260 -9.31 -16.14 -19.95
C LEU A 260 -8.81 -14.72 -20.26
N VAL A 261 -8.60 -13.89 -19.23
CA VAL A 261 -8.02 -12.54 -19.38
C VAL A 261 -6.60 -12.64 -19.93
N ASP A 262 -5.79 -13.57 -19.41
CA ASP A 262 -4.43 -13.77 -19.89
C ASP A 262 -4.41 -14.21 -21.36
N LEU A 263 -5.22 -15.22 -21.71
CA LEU A 263 -5.32 -15.72 -23.08
C LEU A 263 -5.81 -14.64 -24.06
N THR A 264 -6.85 -13.88 -23.68
CA THR A 264 -7.36 -12.79 -24.52
C THR A 264 -6.34 -11.66 -24.66
N SER A 265 -5.62 -11.30 -23.60
CA SER A 265 -4.57 -10.29 -23.66
C SER A 265 -3.41 -10.72 -24.57
N GLN A 266 -3.07 -12.01 -24.58
CA GLN A 266 -2.01 -12.56 -25.43
C GLN A 266 -2.44 -12.62 -26.89
N LEU A 267 -3.64 -13.12 -27.18
CA LEU A 267 -4.12 -13.30 -28.56
C LEU A 267 -4.52 -11.98 -29.24
N ALA A 268 -5.17 -11.07 -28.52
CA ALA A 268 -5.74 -9.86 -29.12
C ALA A 268 -4.81 -8.64 -29.08
N LEU A 269 -3.91 -8.57 -28.09
CA LEU A 269 -3.13 -7.35 -27.78
C LEU A 269 -1.62 -7.57 -27.85
N GLU A 270 -1.15 -8.62 -28.54
CA GLU A 270 0.28 -8.93 -28.68
C GLU A 270 1.09 -7.73 -29.22
N ASN A 271 0.56 -7.05 -30.24
CA ASN A 271 1.23 -5.92 -30.89
C ASN A 271 1.08 -4.59 -30.16
N PHE A 272 0.33 -4.54 -29.05
CA PHE A 272 0.00 -3.30 -28.36
C PHE A 272 0.31 -3.39 -26.85
N PRO A 273 1.59 -3.35 -26.46
CA PRO A 273 2.02 -3.65 -25.09
C PRO A 273 1.42 -2.70 -24.04
N VAL A 274 1.27 -1.42 -24.38
CA VAL A 274 0.64 -0.43 -23.49
C VAL A 274 -0.83 -0.76 -23.26
N ILE A 275 -1.57 -1.02 -24.34
CA ILE A 275 -3.00 -1.36 -24.29
C ILE A 275 -3.20 -2.66 -23.52
N LYS A 276 -2.31 -3.65 -23.73
CA LYS A 276 -2.31 -4.91 -23.00
C LYS A 276 -2.21 -4.71 -21.49
N ILE A 277 -1.28 -3.88 -21.02
CA ILE A 277 -1.13 -3.57 -19.59
C ILE A 277 -2.42 -2.95 -19.02
N TYR A 278 -2.99 -1.96 -19.71
CA TYR A 278 -4.25 -1.34 -19.26
C TYR A 278 -5.41 -2.32 -19.25
N PHE A 279 -5.54 -3.16 -20.29
CA PHE A 279 -6.56 -4.20 -20.38
C PHE A 279 -6.46 -5.18 -19.21
N CYS A 280 -5.27 -5.72 -18.94
CA CYS A 280 -5.05 -6.64 -17.82
C CYS A 280 -5.40 -5.98 -16.48
N ASN A 281 -4.96 -4.76 -16.24
CA ASN A 281 -5.27 -4.04 -14.99
C ASN A 281 -6.77 -3.77 -14.81
N ILE A 282 -7.46 -3.31 -15.87
CA ILE A 282 -8.90 -3.05 -15.81
C ILE A 282 -9.67 -4.35 -15.58
N ALA A 283 -9.33 -5.41 -16.33
CA ALA A 283 -9.95 -6.72 -16.17
C ALA A 283 -9.77 -7.26 -14.76
N LEU A 284 -8.55 -7.15 -14.21
CA LEU A 284 -8.23 -7.56 -12.85
C LEU A 284 -9.05 -6.79 -11.81
N ILE A 285 -9.17 -5.46 -11.93
CA ILE A 285 -10.01 -4.63 -11.06
C ILE A 285 -11.46 -5.10 -11.11
N ILE A 286 -12.02 -5.28 -12.31
CA ILE A 286 -13.40 -5.76 -12.48
C ILE A 286 -13.58 -7.13 -11.82
N CYS A 287 -12.63 -8.04 -11.98
CA CYS A 287 -12.68 -9.36 -11.36
C CYS A 287 -12.72 -9.27 -9.83
N TYR A 288 -11.79 -8.50 -9.24
CA TYR A 288 -11.74 -8.33 -7.79
C TYR A 288 -13.00 -7.66 -7.23
N GLU A 289 -13.55 -6.67 -7.91
CA GLU A 289 -14.82 -6.04 -7.53
C GLU A 289 -15.99 -7.04 -7.61
N LEU A 290 -16.07 -7.85 -8.66
CA LEU A 290 -17.10 -8.89 -8.78
C LEU A 290 -16.98 -9.94 -7.66
N MET A 291 -15.76 -10.35 -7.31
CA MET A 291 -15.52 -11.27 -6.20
C MET A 291 -15.91 -10.64 -4.86
N PHE A 292 -15.53 -9.39 -4.63
CA PHE A 292 -15.85 -8.64 -3.42
C PHE A 292 -17.38 -8.49 -3.27
N ILE A 293 -18.05 -8.01 -4.30
CA ILE A 293 -19.51 -7.86 -4.30
C ILE A 293 -20.17 -9.22 -4.05
N SER A 294 -19.78 -10.27 -4.77
CA SER A 294 -20.35 -11.61 -4.59
C SER A 294 -20.22 -12.12 -3.15
N PHE A 295 -19.08 -11.87 -2.50
CA PHE A 295 -18.82 -12.31 -1.13
C PHE A 295 -19.59 -11.49 -0.07
N TYR A 296 -19.77 -10.18 -0.29
CA TYR A 296 -20.38 -9.29 0.69
C TYR A 296 -21.88 -9.04 0.49
N LEU A 297 -22.42 -9.25 -0.72
CA LEU A 297 -23.82 -8.95 -1.04
C LEU A 297 -24.80 -9.65 -0.10
N ASP A 298 -24.56 -10.93 0.22
CA ASP A 298 -25.42 -11.69 1.13
C ASP A 298 -25.38 -11.13 2.56
N LYS A 299 -24.23 -10.62 3.00
CA LYS A 299 -24.05 -10.00 4.32
C LYS A 299 -24.75 -8.65 4.39
N PHE A 300 -24.59 -7.82 3.36
CA PHE A 300 -25.31 -6.55 3.25
C PHE A 300 -26.82 -6.77 3.22
N TYR A 301 -27.29 -7.76 2.47
CA TYR A 301 -28.70 -8.13 2.44
C TYR A 301 -29.22 -8.56 3.82
N CYS A 302 -28.47 -9.39 4.54
CA CYS A 302 -28.83 -9.81 5.90
C CYS A 302 -28.86 -8.64 6.90
N LEU A 303 -27.92 -7.69 6.78
CA LEU A 303 -27.87 -6.46 7.58
C LEU A 303 -29.08 -5.55 7.30
N ILE A 304 -29.35 -5.26 6.03
CA ILE A 304 -30.44 -4.37 5.61
C ILE A 304 -31.80 -4.94 6.03
N THR A 305 -32.01 -6.25 5.85
CA THR A 305 -33.28 -6.89 6.20
C THR A 305 -33.45 -7.17 7.69
N LYS A 306 -32.49 -6.76 8.54
CA LYS A 306 -32.46 -7.00 10.01
C LYS A 306 -32.68 -8.48 10.39
N ASN A 307 -32.35 -9.40 9.49
CA ASN A 307 -32.54 -10.83 9.66
C ASN A 307 -31.31 -11.53 10.25
N GLY A 308 -30.35 -10.74 10.76
CA GLY A 308 -29.05 -11.20 11.26
C GLY A 308 -29.15 -12.32 12.28
N ASN A 309 -30.18 -12.31 13.12
CA ASN A 309 -30.36 -13.25 14.24
C ASN A 309 -30.87 -14.63 13.80
N ASN A 310 -31.39 -14.79 12.58
CA ASN A 310 -31.91 -16.07 12.14
C ASN A 310 -30.79 -16.99 11.61
N ARG A 311 -30.22 -17.79 12.52
CA ARG A 311 -29.12 -18.72 12.24
C ARG A 311 -29.42 -19.73 11.13
N SER A 312 -30.69 -20.10 10.93
CA SER A 312 -31.07 -21.07 9.91
C SER A 312 -30.95 -20.53 8.49
N LYS A 313 -30.78 -19.21 8.29
CA LYS A 313 -30.56 -18.61 6.96
C LYS A 313 -29.13 -18.79 6.44
N TYR A 314 -28.18 -19.03 7.35
CA TYR A 314 -26.76 -19.19 7.01
C TYR A 314 -26.35 -20.65 6.78
N VAL A 315 -27.26 -21.59 7.03
CA VAL A 315 -26.98 -23.03 6.90
C VAL A 315 -27.89 -23.62 5.83
N LYS A 316 -27.31 -24.35 4.89
CA LYS A 316 -28.04 -25.20 3.96
C LYS A 316 -27.89 -26.65 4.37
N PHE A 317 -29.02 -27.34 4.47
CA PHE A 317 -29.04 -28.79 4.59
C PHE A 317 -29.08 -29.42 3.21
N PHE A 318 -28.07 -30.22 2.91
CA PHE A 318 -28.04 -31.11 1.76
C PHE A 318 -28.16 -32.52 2.33
N ASN A 319 -29.26 -33.25 2.09
CA ASN A 319 -29.43 -34.69 2.38
C ASN A 319 -29.92 -35.14 3.77
N ASN A 320 -30.96 -34.52 4.34
CA ASN A 320 -31.66 -35.14 5.50
C ASN A 320 -32.91 -35.96 5.11
N GLN A 321 -33.31 -36.00 3.84
CA GLN A 321 -34.39 -36.90 3.44
C GLN A 321 -33.83 -38.27 3.11
N LYS A 322 -34.32 -39.28 3.83
CA LYS A 322 -34.16 -40.68 3.44
C LYS A 322 -34.74 -40.78 2.03
N CYS A 323 -33.87 -40.98 1.05
CA CYS A 323 -34.25 -41.22 -0.33
C CYS A 323 -35.22 -42.40 -0.34
N GLU A 324 -36.49 -42.18 -0.71
CA GLU A 324 -37.53 -43.20 -0.60
C GLU A 324 -37.19 -44.44 -1.44
N GLU A 325 -36.62 -44.22 -2.63
CA GLU A 325 -36.17 -45.29 -3.53
C GLU A 325 -35.09 -46.17 -2.92
N HIS A 326 -34.09 -45.58 -2.25
CA HIS A 326 -32.90 -46.31 -1.77
C HIS A 326 -32.90 -46.52 -0.26
N SER A 327 -33.93 -46.02 0.43
CA SER A 327 -34.00 -46.00 1.90
C SER A 327 -32.72 -45.49 2.58
N SER A 328 -32.01 -44.56 1.94
CA SER A 328 -30.69 -44.10 2.38
C SER A 328 -30.66 -42.59 2.50
N TYR A 329 -30.02 -42.08 3.56
CA TYR A 329 -29.79 -40.65 3.78
C TYR A 329 -28.60 -40.10 2.97
N THR A 330 -27.85 -40.98 2.30
CA THR A 330 -26.67 -40.61 1.51
C THR A 330 -26.84 -40.89 0.02
N CYS A 331 -28.04 -41.29 -0.41
CA CYS A 331 -28.36 -41.51 -1.81
C CYS A 331 -28.31 -40.16 -2.55
N GLY A 332 -27.68 -40.12 -3.73
CA GLY A 332 -27.55 -38.91 -4.56
C GLY A 332 -28.78 -38.55 -5.40
N CYS A 333 -29.97 -39.08 -5.07
CA CYS A 333 -31.18 -38.79 -5.83
C CYS A 333 -31.66 -37.34 -5.57
N THR A 334 -31.97 -36.64 -6.65
CA THR A 334 -32.55 -35.29 -6.61
C THR A 334 -34.02 -35.32 -6.17
N THR A 335 -34.30 -35.16 -4.89
CA THR A 335 -35.67 -34.98 -4.38
C THR A 335 -36.16 -33.55 -4.64
N LYS A 336 -37.30 -33.40 -5.34
CA LYS A 336 -37.87 -32.07 -5.70
C LYS A 336 -38.54 -31.33 -4.52
N GLN A 337 -38.71 -31.96 -3.36
CA GLN A 337 -39.38 -31.32 -2.23
C GLN A 337 -38.48 -30.33 -1.50
N LYS A 338 -39.01 -29.12 -1.27
CA LYS A 338 -38.38 -28.10 -0.44
C LYS A 338 -38.44 -28.56 1.01
N ILE A 339 -37.31 -29.01 1.55
CA ILE A 339 -37.18 -29.52 2.92
C ILE A 339 -37.55 -28.39 3.89
N SER A 340 -38.61 -28.60 4.69
CA SER A 340 -38.91 -27.72 5.83
C SER A 340 -37.96 -28.06 6.98
N ILE A 341 -37.33 -27.04 7.56
CA ILE A 341 -36.40 -27.20 8.68
C ILE A 341 -37.18 -27.67 9.90
N THR A 342 -36.87 -28.86 10.41
CA THR A 342 -37.51 -29.41 11.60
C THR A 342 -37.02 -28.71 12.88
N ASN A 343 -37.69 -28.93 14.01
CA ASN A 343 -37.21 -28.38 15.29
C ASN A 343 -35.88 -29.01 15.73
N GLU A 344 -35.63 -30.28 15.39
CA GLU A 344 -34.37 -30.96 15.66
C GLU A 344 -33.21 -30.34 14.86
N ASP A 345 -33.44 -30.04 13.57
CA ASP A 345 -32.46 -29.35 12.72
C ASP A 345 -32.07 -27.97 13.31
N LYS A 346 -33.03 -27.24 13.88
CA LYS A 346 -32.75 -25.95 14.54
C LYS A 346 -31.86 -26.12 15.77
N ILE A 347 -32.06 -27.17 16.57
CA ILE A 347 -31.23 -27.49 17.73
C ILE A 347 -29.80 -27.82 17.27
N LEU A 348 -29.67 -28.63 16.22
CA LEU A 348 -28.37 -29.01 15.68
C LEU A 348 -27.60 -27.81 15.10
N ILE A 349 -28.28 -26.92 14.36
CA ILE A 349 -27.71 -25.64 13.92
C ILE A 349 -27.24 -24.83 15.13
N ASN A 350 -28.06 -24.73 16.17
CA ASN A 350 -27.73 -23.94 17.35
C ASN A 350 -26.46 -24.47 18.05
N ASN A 351 -26.35 -25.78 18.21
CA ASN A 351 -25.17 -26.44 18.79
C ASN A 351 -23.93 -26.22 17.92
N TYR A 352 -24.06 -26.30 16.60
CA TYR A 352 -22.97 -26.00 15.67
C TYR A 352 -22.43 -24.57 15.84
N PHE A 353 -23.31 -23.57 15.95
CA PHE A 353 -22.90 -22.18 16.19
C PHE A 353 -22.28 -21.96 17.57
N ILE A 354 -22.72 -22.70 18.61
CA ILE A 354 -22.08 -22.66 19.93
C ILE A 354 -20.64 -23.14 19.83
N ILE A 355 -20.40 -24.29 19.19
CA ILE A 355 -19.06 -24.86 18.99
C ILE A 355 -18.16 -23.88 18.21
N ILE A 356 -18.67 -23.30 17.12
CA ILE A 356 -17.92 -22.29 16.36
C ILE A 356 -17.54 -21.11 17.25
N ASN A 357 -18.48 -20.59 18.04
CA ASN A 357 -18.24 -19.45 18.90
C ASN A 357 -17.16 -19.77 19.96
N ASP A 358 -17.17 -20.99 20.49
CA ASP A 358 -16.16 -21.44 21.46
C ASP A 358 -14.78 -21.61 20.81
N ILE A 359 -14.70 -22.13 19.58
CA ILE A 359 -13.45 -22.18 18.80
C ILE A 359 -12.92 -20.76 18.52
N LEU A 360 -13.80 -19.82 18.16
CA LEU A 360 -13.41 -18.44 17.89
C LEU A 360 -12.91 -17.73 19.17
N LYS A 361 -13.57 -17.95 20.31
CA LYS A 361 -13.07 -17.48 21.61
C LYS A 361 -11.69 -18.04 21.92
N PHE A 362 -11.48 -19.34 21.70
CA PHE A 362 -10.19 -19.98 21.92
C PHE A 362 -9.10 -19.37 21.02
N LYS A 363 -9.40 -19.12 19.74
CA LYS A 363 -8.46 -18.46 18.81
C LYS A 363 -8.09 -17.04 19.25
N ASN A 364 -9.02 -16.27 19.83
CA ASN A 364 -8.73 -14.94 20.36
C ASN A 364 -7.76 -14.97 21.55
N VAL A 365 -7.82 -16.02 22.37
CA VAL A 365 -6.86 -16.26 23.46
C VAL A 365 -5.46 -16.53 22.91
N PHE A 366 -5.33 -17.35 21.85
CA PHE A 366 -4.04 -17.71 21.28
C PHE A 366 -3.39 -16.61 20.43
N THR A 367 -4.18 -15.72 19.83
CA THR A 367 -3.65 -14.62 18.99
C THR A 367 -3.19 -13.41 19.79
N GLY A 368 -3.21 -13.46 21.13
CA GLY A 368 -2.73 -12.38 21.99
C GLY A 368 -3.59 -11.10 21.94
N LYS A 369 -4.72 -11.12 21.21
CA LYS A 369 -5.79 -10.12 21.36
C LYS A 369 -6.60 -10.44 22.62
N ILE A 370 -5.92 -10.35 23.76
CA ILE A 370 -6.58 -10.14 25.04
C ILE A 370 -7.10 -8.71 24.98
N GLU A 371 -8.31 -8.53 24.46
CA GLU A 371 -9.10 -7.40 24.94
C GLU A 371 -9.19 -7.62 26.45
N LEU A 372 -8.52 -6.75 27.21
CA LEU A 372 -8.80 -6.49 28.60
C LEU A 372 -10.32 -6.35 28.70
N LEU A 373 -10.99 -7.47 29.01
CA LEU A 373 -12.32 -7.47 29.60
C LEU A 373 -12.14 -6.64 30.84
N LYS A 374 -12.44 -5.34 30.70
CA LYS A 374 -12.57 -4.41 31.80
C LYS A 374 -13.47 -5.13 32.79
N SER A 375 -12.88 -5.54 33.90
CA SER A 375 -13.58 -5.91 35.11
C SER A 375 -14.30 -4.65 35.60
N THR A 376 -15.38 -4.26 34.96
CA THR A 376 -16.40 -3.44 35.60
C THR A 376 -17.31 -4.39 36.37
N THR A 377 -16.74 -5.00 37.39
CA THR A 377 -17.45 -5.15 38.66
C THR A 377 -17.53 -3.76 39.25
N ASN A 378 -18.65 -3.08 39.03
CA ASN A 378 -19.05 -1.99 39.90
C ASN A 378 -20.19 -2.50 40.77
N VAL A 379 -19.85 -2.49 42.06
CA VAL A 379 -20.69 -2.50 43.26
C VAL A 379 -21.79 -1.46 43.18
#